data_AF-A0A674ICR3-F1
#
_entry.id   AF-A0A674ICR3-F1
#
_cell.length_a   1.000
_cell.length_b   1.000
_cell.length_c   1.000
_cell.angle_alpha   90.00
_cell.angle_beta   90.00
_cell.angle_gamma   90.00
#
_symmetry.space_group_name_H-M   'P 1'
#
loop_
_entity.id
_entity.type
_entity.pdbx_description
1 polymer ?
#
loop_
_entity_poly.entity_id
_entity_poly.type
_entity_poly.pdbx_seq_one_letter_code
_entity_poly.pdbx_strand_id
1 'polypeptide(L)'
;MYILIYILLFVNSDSSGQFVMTQTPESLAVFPGDTVTIRCKASSSLTSGSNHYLAWHQQKAGQAPKLLIYLASTCASGIPDRFSGSGSGTDFTLTISRVEGDDAGDYYCQQHHSAPLTQ
;
A
#
# COMPACT_ATOMS: atom_id res chain seq x y z
N MET A 1 -2.43 24.77 -3.51
CA MET A 1 -1.39 23.75 -3.74
C MET A 1 -2.04 22.39 -3.51
N TYR A 2 -1.91 21.47 -4.46
CA TYR A 2 -2.38 20.08 -4.32
C TYR A 2 -1.19 19.15 -4.06
N ILE A 3 -1.45 18.01 -3.45
CA ILE A 3 -0.49 16.95 -3.14
C ILE A 3 -0.74 15.81 -4.12
N LEU A 4 0.33 15.34 -4.77
CA LEU A 4 0.27 14.27 -5.75
C LEU A 4 0.60 12.94 -5.09
N ILE A 5 -0.32 11.99 -5.23
CA ILE A 5 -0.18 10.61 -4.78
C ILE A 5 -0.23 9.72 -6.02
N TYR A 6 0.85 9.00 -6.26
CA TYR A 6 0.97 8.06 -7.37
C TYR A 6 0.88 6.63 -6.84
N ILE A 7 0.26 5.75 -7.61
CA ILE A 7 -0.01 4.39 -7.18
C ILE A 7 0.50 3.44 -8.25
N LEU A 8 1.56 2.71 -7.92
CA LEU A 8 2.24 1.81 -8.85
C LEU A 8 1.53 0.46 -8.90
N LEU A 9 1.26 -0.03 -10.11
CA LEU A 9 0.71 -1.36 -10.35
C LEU A 9 1.85 -2.36 -10.53
N PHE A 10 1.85 -3.43 -9.73
CA PHE A 10 2.85 -4.50 -9.82
C PHE A 10 2.22 -5.83 -10.22
N VAL A 11 2.70 -6.36 -11.33
CA VAL A 11 2.29 -7.64 -11.88
C VAL A 11 3.49 -8.58 -11.85
N ASN A 12 3.45 -9.61 -10.99
CA ASN A 12 4.51 -10.60 -10.90
C ASN A 12 4.02 -11.96 -11.43
N SER A 13 4.78 -12.55 -12.34
CA SER A 13 4.47 -13.87 -12.91
C SER A 13 5.37 -14.93 -12.27
N ASP A 14 4.78 -15.96 -11.65
CA ASP A 14 5.52 -17.12 -11.12
C ASP A 14 5.35 -18.36 -12.02
N SER A 15 6.25 -19.33 -11.87
CA SER A 15 6.30 -20.61 -12.58
C SER A 15 5.02 -21.47 -12.40
N SER A 16 4.20 -21.21 -11.39
CA SER A 16 2.93 -21.90 -11.14
C SER A 16 1.67 -21.08 -11.45
N GLY A 17 1.81 -19.83 -11.91
CA GLY A 17 0.70 -18.92 -12.17
C GLY A 17 1.06 -17.45 -11.87
N GLN A 18 0.31 -16.51 -12.44
CA GLN A 18 0.53 -15.07 -12.27
C GLN A 18 -0.10 -14.59 -10.94
N PHE A 19 0.72 -14.08 -10.01
CA PHE A 19 0.22 -13.43 -8.79
C PHE A 19 0.14 -11.92 -9.02
N VAL A 20 -1.09 -11.41 -9.06
CA VAL A 20 -1.36 -10.01 -9.41
C VAL A 20 -1.74 -9.21 -8.17
N MET A 21 -1.16 -8.02 -8.05
CA MET A 21 -1.55 -6.98 -7.11
C MET A 21 -2.10 -5.78 -7.90
N THR A 22 -3.38 -5.46 -7.70
CA THR A 22 -4.03 -4.33 -8.37
C THR A 22 -4.33 -3.26 -7.36
N GLN A 23 -3.88 -2.03 -7.62
CA GLN A 23 -4.17 -0.89 -6.77
C GLN A 23 -5.08 0.11 -7.46
N THR A 24 -5.94 0.77 -6.68
CA THR A 24 -6.83 1.82 -7.18
C THR A 24 -6.97 2.95 -6.17
N PRO A 25 -7.10 4.21 -6.63
CA PRO A 25 -6.91 4.67 -8.03
C PRO A 25 -5.43 4.59 -8.48
N GLU A 26 -5.10 4.96 -9.73
CA GLU A 26 -3.70 4.99 -10.22
C GLU A 26 -2.93 6.25 -9.82
N SER A 27 -3.65 7.37 -9.66
CA SER A 27 -3.11 8.60 -9.11
C SER A 27 -4.22 9.47 -8.53
N LEU A 28 -3.84 10.39 -7.64
CA LEU A 28 -4.73 11.34 -6.99
C LEU A 28 -4.03 12.69 -6.86
N ALA A 29 -4.79 13.76 -7.08
CA ALA A 29 -4.42 15.12 -6.69
C ALA A 29 -5.38 15.56 -5.59
N VAL A 30 -4.85 15.86 -4.40
CA VAL A 30 -5.66 16.14 -3.20
C VAL A 30 -5.22 17.41 -2.50
N PHE A 31 -6.10 18.01 -1.71
CA PHE A 31 -5.76 19.19 -0.92
C PHE A 31 -5.20 18.80 0.46
N PRO A 32 -4.34 19.64 1.05
CA PRO A 32 -3.93 19.46 2.43
C PRO A 32 -5.16 19.38 3.35
N GLY A 33 -5.18 18.39 4.24
CA GLY A 33 -6.32 18.12 5.14
C GLY A 33 -7.33 17.11 4.60
N ASP A 34 -7.30 16.77 3.31
CA ASP A 34 -8.16 15.74 2.74
C ASP A 34 -7.88 14.36 3.34
N THR A 35 -8.83 13.45 3.20
CA THR A 35 -8.65 12.03 3.51
C THR A 35 -8.62 11.24 2.21
N VAL A 36 -7.62 10.38 2.06
CA VAL A 36 -7.49 9.50 0.89
C VAL A 36 -7.53 8.06 1.31
N THR A 37 -8.10 7.21 0.45
CA THR A 37 -8.08 5.77 0.60
C THR A 37 -7.55 5.13 -0.67
N ILE A 38 -6.47 4.39 -0.54
CA ILE A 38 -5.85 3.58 -1.59
C ILE A 38 -6.28 2.14 -1.37
N ARG A 39 -6.80 1.49 -2.40
CA ARG A 39 -7.19 0.09 -2.35
C ARG A 39 -6.11 -0.77 -2.99
N CYS A 40 -5.93 -1.96 -2.46
CA CYS A 40 -5.07 -3.00 -3.00
C CYS A 40 -5.82 -4.32 -3.02
N LYS A 41 -5.88 -4.96 -4.19
CA LYS A 41 -6.53 -6.23 -4.42
C LYS A 41 -5.51 -7.26 -4.88
N ALA A 42 -5.40 -8.35 -4.12
CA ALA A 42 -4.59 -9.50 -4.45
C ALA A 42 -5.40 -10.52 -5.26
N SER A 43 -4.76 -11.17 -6.22
CA SER A 43 -5.34 -12.27 -7.00
C SER A 43 -5.64 -13.53 -6.19
N SER A 44 -5.04 -13.67 -4.99
CA SER A 44 -5.24 -14.80 -4.08
C SER A 44 -5.11 -14.35 -2.63
N SER A 45 -5.66 -15.13 -1.71
CA SER A 45 -5.69 -14.78 -0.28
C SER A 45 -4.28 -14.64 0.29
N LEU A 46 -4.04 -13.50 0.94
CA LEU A 46 -2.85 -13.20 1.74
C LEU A 46 -3.11 -13.40 3.24
N THR A 47 -4.22 -14.02 3.62
CA THR A 47 -4.47 -14.38 5.02
C THR A 47 -4.11 -15.85 5.25
N SER A 48 -3.29 -16.10 6.27
CA SER A 48 -3.08 -17.43 6.82
C SER A 48 -3.10 -17.38 8.35
N GLY A 49 -4.04 -18.11 8.96
CA GLY A 49 -4.36 -17.98 10.38
C GLY A 49 -4.83 -16.56 10.73
N SER A 50 -4.22 -15.97 11.75
CA SER A 50 -4.46 -14.58 12.17
C SER A 50 -3.53 -13.56 11.50
N ASN A 51 -2.69 -13.99 10.56
CA ASN A 51 -1.71 -13.12 9.89
C ASN A 51 -2.22 -12.70 8.50
N HIS A 52 -1.95 -11.45 8.14
CA HIS A 52 -2.30 -10.85 6.85
C HIS A 52 -1.03 -10.36 6.17
N TYR A 53 -0.49 -11.10 5.21
CA TYR A 53 0.85 -10.90 4.65
C TYR A 53 0.89 -9.79 3.58
N LEU A 54 0.53 -8.58 3.99
CA LEU A 54 0.55 -7.36 3.19
C LEU A 54 1.32 -6.26 3.91
N ALA A 55 2.15 -5.54 3.16
CA ALA A 55 2.83 -4.32 3.60
C ALA A 55 2.50 -3.14 2.68
N TRP A 56 2.46 -1.94 3.23
CA TRP A 56 2.32 -0.67 2.51
C TRP A 56 3.61 0.13 2.61
N HIS A 57 4.03 0.68 1.48
CA HIS A 57 5.23 1.51 1.37
C HIS A 57 4.91 2.87 0.76
N GLN A 58 5.69 3.87 1.14
CA GLN A 58 5.79 5.15 0.46
C GLN A 58 7.19 5.27 -0.14
N GLN A 59 7.29 5.67 -1.39
CA GLN A 59 8.55 6.02 -2.02
C GLN A 59 8.48 7.47 -2.51
N LYS A 60 9.41 8.29 -2.04
CA LYS A 60 9.63 9.64 -2.55
C LYS A 60 10.68 9.60 -3.66
N ALA A 61 10.60 10.52 -4.60
CA ALA A 61 11.56 10.63 -5.69
C ALA A 61 13.01 10.67 -5.16
N GLY A 62 13.86 9.75 -5.64
CA GLY A 62 15.26 9.64 -5.23
C GLY A 62 15.50 9.06 -3.83
N GLN A 63 14.45 8.59 -3.14
CA GLN A 63 14.56 7.95 -1.83
C GLN A 63 14.26 6.45 -1.91
N ALA A 64 14.83 5.70 -0.96
CA ALA A 64 14.47 4.30 -0.76
C ALA A 64 13.02 4.21 -0.25
N PRO A 65 12.29 3.13 -0.59
CA PRO A 65 10.96 2.94 -0.06
C PRO A 65 10.94 2.86 1.48
N LYS A 66 9.99 3.57 2.09
CA LYS A 66 9.75 3.59 3.52
C LYS A 66 8.54 2.71 3.84
N LEU A 67 8.71 1.76 4.75
CA LEU A 67 7.62 0.95 5.28
C LEU A 67 6.66 1.83 6.10
N LEU A 68 5.37 1.79 5.77
CA LEU A 68 4.31 2.48 6.50
C LEU A 68 3.56 1.52 7.43
N ILE A 69 3.07 0.43 6.87
CA ILE A 69 2.18 -0.52 7.53
C ILE A 69 2.61 -1.93 7.14
N TYR A 70 2.63 -2.84 8.10
CA TYR A 70 2.87 -4.26 7.89
C TYR A 70 1.74 -5.09 8.53
N LEU A 71 1.67 -6.37 8.17
CA LEU A 71 0.59 -7.25 8.57
C LEU A 71 -0.81 -6.66 8.31
N ALA A 72 -0.98 -5.98 7.16
CA ALA A 72 -2.16 -5.23 6.71
C ALA A 72 -2.61 -4.02 7.55
N SER A 73 -2.45 -4.04 8.88
CA SER A 73 -3.00 -3.02 9.77
C SER A 73 -2.05 -2.53 10.86
N THR A 74 -0.85 -3.10 10.97
CA THR A 74 0.12 -2.71 12.01
C THR A 74 1.02 -1.58 11.50
N CYS A 75 0.87 -0.37 12.05
CA CYS A 75 1.71 0.77 11.67
C CYS A 75 3.16 0.56 12.13
N ALA A 76 4.11 0.86 11.25
CA ALA A 76 5.53 0.86 11.58
C ALA A 76 5.87 1.99 12.57
N SER A 77 6.96 1.84 13.32
CA SER A 77 7.38 2.85 14.28
C SER A 77 7.74 4.17 13.60
N GLY A 78 7.34 5.29 14.20
CA GLY A 78 7.57 6.64 13.66
C GLY A 78 6.67 7.03 12.49
N ILE A 79 5.64 6.23 12.17
CA ILE A 79 4.60 6.60 11.21
C ILE A 79 3.50 7.40 11.94
N PRO A 80 3.07 8.56 11.41
CA PRO A 80 2.00 9.35 12.02
C PRO A 80 0.69 8.58 12.14
N ASP A 81 -0.08 8.87 13.19
CA ASP A 81 -1.39 8.25 13.49
C ASP A 81 -2.45 8.44 12.39
N ARG A 82 -2.22 9.42 11.51
CA ARG A 82 -3.08 9.73 10.37
C ARG A 82 -3.09 8.63 9.31
N PHE A 83 -2.08 7.75 9.30
CA PHE A 83 -2.00 6.58 8.44
C PHE A 83 -2.66 5.37 9.13
N SER A 84 -3.49 4.65 8.38
CA SER A 84 -4.13 3.43 8.86
C SER A 84 -4.30 2.41 7.75
N GLY A 85 -4.16 1.14 8.10
CA GLY A 85 -4.27 0.02 7.17
C GLY A 85 -5.40 -0.90 7.61
N SER A 86 -6.12 -1.47 6.65
CA SER A 86 -7.17 -2.44 6.93
C SER A 86 -7.35 -3.45 5.81
N GLY A 87 -8.14 -4.48 6.09
CA GLY A 87 -8.49 -5.52 5.12
C GLY A 87 -7.88 -6.88 5.44
N SER A 88 -8.31 -7.88 4.68
CA SER A 88 -7.92 -9.27 4.85
C SER A 88 -8.25 -10.08 3.59
N GLY A 89 -7.67 -11.27 3.47
CA GLY A 89 -7.91 -12.16 2.35
C GLY A 89 -7.30 -11.56 1.10
N THR A 90 -8.13 -11.02 0.23
CA THR A 90 -7.74 -10.45 -1.06
C THR A 90 -7.84 -8.93 -1.12
N ASP A 91 -8.51 -8.28 -0.18
CA ASP A 91 -8.90 -6.88 -0.29
C ASP A 91 -8.37 -6.07 0.89
N PHE A 92 -7.56 -5.07 0.58
CA PHE A 92 -6.81 -4.26 1.53
C PHE A 92 -6.93 -2.78 1.21
N THR A 93 -6.81 -1.93 2.24
CA THR A 93 -6.82 -0.48 2.08
C THR A 93 -5.75 0.19 2.93
N LEU A 94 -5.23 1.30 2.42
CA LEU A 94 -4.44 2.28 3.15
C LEU A 94 -5.25 3.58 3.17
N THR A 95 -5.49 4.12 4.35
CA THR A 95 -6.15 5.42 4.53
C THR A 95 -5.16 6.40 5.14
N ILE A 96 -5.04 7.57 4.51
CA ILE A 96 -4.28 8.71 5.03
C ILE A 96 -5.29 9.81 5.30
N SER A 97 -5.55 10.07 6.58
CA SER A 97 -6.36 11.21 7.00
C SER A 97 -5.49 12.45 7.09
N ARG A 98 -6.09 13.64 6.96
CA ARG A 98 -5.38 14.93 7.12
C ARG A 98 -4.08 14.99 6.32
N VAL A 99 -4.16 14.75 5.01
CA VAL A 99 -3.00 14.67 4.12
C VAL A 99 -2.13 15.94 4.21
N GLU A 100 -0.81 15.75 4.28
CA GLU A 100 0.21 16.80 4.42
C GLU A 100 1.16 16.84 3.22
N GLY A 101 1.91 17.94 3.03
CA GLY A 101 2.83 18.09 1.90
C GLY A 101 3.87 16.97 1.80
N ASP A 102 4.32 16.45 2.93
CA ASP A 102 5.25 15.33 3.01
C ASP A 102 4.65 13.97 2.64
N ASP A 103 3.33 13.89 2.45
CA ASP A 103 2.66 12.66 2.01
C ASP A 103 2.72 12.49 0.49
N ALA A 104 3.23 13.48 -0.26
CA ALA A 104 3.48 13.34 -1.70
C ALA A 104 4.46 12.20 -2.00
N GLY A 105 4.13 11.35 -2.97
CA GLY A 105 4.99 10.25 -3.39
C GLY A 105 4.24 9.10 -4.04
N ASP A 106 5.00 8.06 -4.38
CA ASP A 106 4.49 6.77 -4.86
C ASP A 106 4.10 5.89 -3.68
N TYR A 107 2.95 5.24 -3.78
CA TYR A 107 2.45 4.31 -2.76
C TYR A 107 2.18 2.95 -3.38
N TYR A 108 2.66 1.91 -2.71
CA TYR A 108 2.46 0.56 -3.19
C TYR A 108 2.23 -0.45 -2.06
N CYS A 109 1.40 -1.44 -2.36
CA CYS A 109 1.18 -2.59 -1.52
C CYS A 109 2.05 -3.76 -1.99
N GLN A 110 2.63 -4.47 -1.04
CA GLN A 110 3.51 -5.61 -1.28
C GLN A 110 2.95 -6.83 -0.54
N GLN A 111 2.79 -7.93 -1.27
CA GLN A 111 2.53 -9.22 -0.67
C GLN A 111 3.85 -9.86 -0.21
N HIS A 112 3.80 -10.58 0.91
CA HIS A 112 4.92 -11.39 1.40
C HIS A 112 4.48 -12.75 1.96
N HIS A 113 3.38 -13.29 1.44
CA HIS A 113 2.86 -14.60 1.80
C HIS A 113 3.66 -15.74 1.15
N SER A 114 4.02 -15.56 -0.12
CA SER A 114 4.75 -16.55 -0.91
C SER A 114 5.73 -15.84 -1.86
N ALA A 115 6.80 -16.52 -2.25
CA ALA A 115 7.66 -16.02 -3.33
C ALA A 115 6.91 -16.07 -4.68
N PRO A 116 7.23 -15.19 -5.65
CA PRO A 116 8.12 -14.03 -5.53
C PRO A 116 7.44 -12.87 -4.80
N LEU A 117 8.19 -12.15 -3.96
CA LEU A 117 7.71 -10.91 -3.34
C LEU A 117 7.38 -9.89 -4.44
N THR A 118 6.23 -9.23 -4.33
CA THR A 118 5.88 -8.15 -5.26
C THR A 118 6.59 -6.88 -4.81
N GLN A 119 7.50 -6.36 -5.63
CA GLN A 119 8.21 -5.11 -5.37
C GLN A 119 7.81 -4.06 -6.39
#